data_AF-A0A841YZ88-F1
#
_entry.id   AF-A0A841YZ88-F1
#
_cell.length_a   1.000
_cell.length_b   1.000
_cell.length_c   1.000
_cell.angle_alpha   90.00
_cell.angle_beta   90.00
_cell.angle_gamma   90.00
#
_symmetry.space_group_name_H-M   'P 1'
#
loop_
_entity.id
_entity.type
_entity.pdbx_description
1 polymer ?
#
loop_
_entity_poly.entity_id
_entity_poly.type
_entity_poly.pdbx_seq_one_letter_code
_entity_poly.pdbx_strand_id
1 'polypeptide(L)'
;MDKEKKLLEKQLADTVDKRRKLEDIHIELIELNRQKASILNSYSDAWQGNLADNTIRKLEDDMDTEWRETRKHVNALEAQLIEDRRQLSIQLEQLKENEANGTN
;
A
#
# COMPACT_ATOMS: atom_id res chain seq x y z
N MET A 1 -22.80 11.93 -21.21
CA MET A 1 -22.96 12.30 -19.80
C MET A 1 -23.34 11.10 -18.92
N ASP A 2 -24.50 10.46 -19.06
CA ASP A 2 -24.87 9.32 -18.15
C ASP A 2 -23.88 8.13 -18.18
N LYS A 3 -23.33 7.78 -19.36
CA LYS A 3 -22.29 6.73 -19.47
C LYS A 3 -20.95 7.13 -18.84
N GLU A 4 -20.61 8.42 -18.89
CA GLU A 4 -19.36 8.97 -18.39
C GLU A 4 -19.38 9.08 -16.86
N LYS A 5 -20.51 9.55 -16.32
CA LYS A 5 -20.78 9.54 -14.87
C LYS A 5 -20.71 8.13 -14.28
N LYS A 6 -21.36 7.15 -14.91
CA LYS A 6 -21.30 5.73 -14.49
C LYS A 6 -19.88 5.15 -14.55
N LEU A 7 -19.08 5.56 -15.54
CA LEU A 7 -17.68 5.15 -15.63
C LEU A 7 -16.86 5.70 -14.46
N LEU A 8 -17.02 6.99 -14.15
CA LEU A 8 -16.32 7.63 -13.04
C LEU A 8 -16.76 7.09 -11.67
N GLU A 9 -18.05 6.82 -11.47
CA GLU A 9 -18.57 6.17 -10.27
C GLU A 9 -17.98 4.76 -10.09
N LYS A 10 -17.86 4.00 -11.18
CA LYS A 10 -17.19 2.69 -11.17
C LYS A 10 -15.71 2.83 -10.83
N GLN A 11 -14.99 3.76 -11.45
CA GLN A 11 -13.58 4.00 -11.15
C GLN A 11 -13.37 4.43 -9.69
N LEU A 12 -14.29 5.23 -9.14
CA LEU A 12 -14.24 5.62 -7.73
C LEU A 12 -14.43 4.42 -6.80
N ALA A 13 -15.38 3.54 -7.11
CA ALA A 13 -15.60 2.30 -6.38
C ALA A 13 -14.38 1.36 -6.46
N ASP A 14 -13.77 1.23 -7.64
CA ASP A 14 -12.57 0.42 -7.86
C ASP A 14 -11.38 0.96 -7.04
N THR A 15 -11.22 2.29 -6.94
CA THR A 15 -10.17 2.92 -6.12
C THR A 15 -10.37 2.65 -4.62
N VAL A 16 -11.63 2.63 -4.15
CA VAL A 16 -11.94 2.26 -2.76
C VAL A 16 -11.61 0.78 -2.49
N ASP A 17 -11.94 -0.12 -3.41
CA ASP A 17 -11.62 -1.54 -3.29
C ASP A 17 -10.10 -1.79 -3.28
N LYS A 18 -9.36 -1.13 -4.18
CA LYS A 18 -7.89 -1.17 -4.20
C LYS A 18 -7.28 -0.70 -2.88
N ARG A 19 -7.84 0.34 -2.26
CA ARG A 19 -7.35 0.84 -0.97
C ARG A 19 -7.55 -0.19 0.15
N ARG A 20 -8.70 -0.86 0.21
CA ARG A 20 -8.94 -1.94 1.19
C ARG A 20 -7.93 -3.08 1.03
N LYS A 21 -7.70 -3.51 -0.20
CA LYS A 21 -6.67 -4.54 -0.50
C LYS A 21 -5.27 -4.09 -0.07
N LEU A 22 -4.96 -2.80 -0.20
CA LEU A 22 -3.69 -2.24 0.24
C LEU A 22 -3.57 -2.21 1.78
N GLU A 23 -4.67 -1.97 2.50
CA GLU A 23 -4.73 -2.09 3.96
C GLU A 23 -4.46 -3.54 4.40
N ASP A 24 -5.03 -4.53 3.72
CA ASP A 24 -4.75 -5.95 3.98
C ASP A 24 -3.26 -6.28 3.76
N ILE A 25 -2.69 -5.82 2.64
CA ILE A 25 -1.26 -5.97 2.33
C ILE A 25 -0.38 -5.34 3.42
N HIS A 26 -0.73 -4.16 3.92
CA HIS A 26 0.01 -3.53 5.02
C HIS A 26 0.04 -4.38 6.29
N ILE A 27 -1.10 -4.99 6.65
CA ILE A 27 -1.21 -5.85 7.83
C ILE A 27 -0.34 -7.10 7.64
N GLU A 28 -0.46 -7.76 6.49
CA GLU A 28 0.33 -8.95 6.17
C GLU A 28 1.84 -8.67 6.16
N LEU A 29 2.25 -7.52 5.63
CA LEU A 29 3.65 -7.08 5.63
C LEU A 29 4.19 -6.90 7.05
N ILE A 30 3.43 -6.26 7.94
CA ILE A 30 3.83 -6.09 9.35
C ILE A 30 4.03 -7.45 10.02
N GLU A 31 3.12 -8.38 9.77
CA GLU A 31 3.18 -9.71 10.35
C GLU A 31 4.36 -10.52 9.78
N LEU A 32 4.59 -10.44 8.47
CA LEU A 32 5.75 -11.06 7.83
C LEU A 32 7.06 -10.54 8.44
N ASN A 33 7.18 -9.24 8.69
CA ASN A 33 8.38 -8.67 9.29
C ASN A 33 8.61 -9.19 10.72
N ARG A 34 7.53 -9.36 11.51
CA ARG A 34 7.61 -9.99 12.84
C ARG A 34 8.06 -11.44 12.77
N GLN A 35 7.52 -12.20 11.82
CA GLN A 35 7.90 -13.60 11.62
C GLN A 35 9.37 -13.72 11.21
N LYS A 36 9.84 -12.88 10.28
CA LYS A 36 11.26 -12.85 9.89
C LYS A 36 12.16 -12.56 11.10
N ALA A 37 11.83 -11.57 11.94
CA ALA A 37 12.59 -11.26 13.16
C ALA A 37 12.59 -12.43 14.17
N SER A 38 11.44 -13.09 14.35
CA SER A 38 11.33 -14.27 15.22
C SER A 38 12.22 -15.43 14.75
N ILE A 39 12.25 -15.67 13.44
CA ILE A 39 13.09 -16.71 12.83
C ILE A 39 14.56 -16.38 13.07
N LEU A 40 14.96 -15.13 12.80
CA LEU A 40 16.35 -14.70 12.96
C LEU A 40 16.82 -14.83 14.42
N ASN A 41 16.01 -14.43 15.39
CA ASN A 41 16.31 -14.64 16.82
C ASN A 41 16.51 -16.13 17.14
N SER A 42 15.64 -17.00 16.61
CA SER A 42 15.74 -18.45 16.82
C SER A 42 17.03 -19.03 16.22
N TYR A 43 17.46 -18.52 15.06
CA TYR A 43 18.74 -18.88 14.45
C TYR A 43 19.93 -18.37 15.27
N SER A 44 19.85 -17.15 15.80
CA SER A 44 20.89 -16.58 16.67
C SER A 44 21.08 -17.37 17.97
N ASP A 45 19.99 -17.85 18.56
CA ASP A 45 20.06 -18.68 19.76
C ASP A 45 20.69 -20.05 19.47
N ALA A 46 20.45 -20.60 18.26
CA ALA A 46 20.93 -21.90 17.85
C ALA A 46 22.38 -21.90 17.32
N TRP A 47 22.85 -20.79 16.73
CA TRP A 47 24.17 -20.68 16.12
C TRP A 47 25.05 -19.69 16.88
N GLN A 48 26.13 -20.20 17.50
CA GLN A 48 27.07 -19.40 18.29
C GLN A 48 28.40 -19.18 17.56
N GLY A 49 29.02 -18.02 17.81
CA GLY A 49 30.40 -17.70 17.43
C GLY A 49 30.50 -16.63 16.34
N ASN A 50 31.69 -16.03 16.21
CA ASN A 50 31.93 -14.82 15.41
C ASN A 50 31.44 -14.89 13.94
N LEU A 51 31.48 -16.06 13.30
CA LEU A 51 30.99 -16.21 11.92
C LEU A 51 29.45 -16.19 11.85
N ALA A 52 28.78 -16.78 12.84
CA ALA A 52 27.34 -16.75 12.97
C ALA A 52 26.87 -15.33 13.25
N ASP A 53 27.48 -14.64 14.22
CA ASP A 53 27.13 -13.26 14.58
C ASP A 53 27.23 -12.29 13.39
N ASN A 54 28.29 -12.43 12.58
CA ASN A 54 28.48 -11.62 11.38
C ASN A 54 27.46 -11.94 10.29
N THR A 55 27.05 -13.20 10.16
CA THR A 55 26.04 -13.61 9.18
C THR A 55 24.66 -13.10 9.60
N ILE A 56 24.30 -13.23 10.87
CA ILE A 56 23.03 -12.76 11.43
C ILE A 56 22.91 -11.26 11.27
N ARG A 57 23.95 -10.49 11.61
CA ARG A 57 23.94 -9.02 11.43
C ARG A 57 23.71 -8.61 9.98
N LYS A 58 24.33 -9.29 9.02
CA LYS A 58 24.10 -9.00 7.59
C LYS A 58 22.66 -9.30 7.18
N LEU A 59 22.10 -10.41 7.67
CA LEU A 59 20.70 -10.75 7.41
C LEU A 59 19.73 -9.73 8.03
N GLU A 60 20.04 -9.18 9.21
CA GLU A 60 19.28 -8.07 9.82
C GLU A 60 19.30 -6.83 8.92
N ASP A 61 20.49 -6.41 8.49
CA ASP A 61 20.66 -5.23 7.64
C ASP A 61 19.92 -5.37 6.29
N ASP A 62 20.00 -6.55 5.68
CA ASP A 62 19.31 -6.87 4.43
C ASP A 62 17.78 -6.87 4.62
N MET A 63 17.30 -7.50 5.70
CA MET A 63 15.87 -7.52 6.04
C MET A 63 15.31 -6.11 6.30
N ASP A 64 16.04 -5.28 7.05
CA ASP A 64 15.65 -3.90 7.33
C ASP A 64 15.64 -3.04 6.07
N THR A 65 16.52 -3.32 5.11
CA THR A 65 16.56 -2.64 3.82
C THR A 65 15.36 -3.04 2.97
N GLU A 66 15.11 -4.34 2.80
CA GLU A 66 13.95 -4.87 2.07
C GLU A 66 12.63 -4.36 2.69
N TRP A 67 12.54 -4.31 4.02
CA TRP A 67 11.39 -3.80 4.74
C TRP A 67 11.14 -2.32 4.45
N ARG A 68 12.18 -1.48 4.55
CA ARG A 68 12.09 -0.05 4.27
C ARG A 68 11.68 0.22 2.83
N GLU A 69 12.26 -0.49 1.87
CA GLU A 69 11.92 -0.36 0.47
C GLU A 69 10.48 -0.77 0.21
N THR A 70 10.06 -1.94 0.70
CA THR A 70 8.70 -2.43 0.50
C THR A 70 7.68 -1.46 1.11
N ARG A 71 7.90 -1.01 2.35
CA ARG A 71 7.03 -0.03 3.00
C ARG A 71 6.96 1.29 2.24
N LYS A 72 8.07 1.76 1.67
CA LYS A 72 8.08 2.97 0.84
C LYS A 72 7.19 2.79 -0.40
N HIS A 73 7.24 1.64 -1.06
CA HIS A 73 6.41 1.36 -2.24
C HIS A 73 4.92 1.30 -1.88
N VAL A 74 4.56 0.61 -0.79
CA VAL A 74 3.15 0.52 -0.39
C VAL A 74 2.59 1.89 0.02
N ASN A 75 3.36 2.70 0.77
CA ASN A 75 2.97 4.08 1.08
C ASN A 75 2.78 4.94 -0.18
N ALA A 76 3.63 4.77 -1.20
CA ALA A 76 3.50 5.50 -2.45
C ALA A 76 2.23 5.08 -3.21
N LEU A 77 1.88 3.80 -3.22
CA LEU A 77 0.62 3.31 -3.78
C LEU A 77 -0.58 3.87 -3.03
N GLU A 78 -0.53 3.96 -1.70
CA GLU A 78 -1.62 4.55 -0.92
C GLU A 78 -1.81 6.03 -1.26
N ALA A 79 -0.71 6.79 -1.34
CA ALA A 79 -0.75 8.19 -1.73
C ALA A 79 -1.35 8.39 -3.13
N GLN A 80 -0.99 7.53 -4.08
CA GLN A 80 -1.57 7.56 -5.43
C GLN A 80 -3.07 7.29 -5.41
N LEU A 81 -3.54 6.28 -4.66
CA LEU A 81 -4.97 5.97 -4.56
C LEU A 81 -5.77 7.09 -3.90
N ILE A 82 -5.19 7.78 -2.91
CA ILE A 82 -5.81 8.95 -2.28
C ILE A 82 -5.99 10.08 -3.29
N GLU A 83 -4.96 10.37 -4.09
CA GLU A 83 -5.02 11.42 -5.11
C GLU A 83 -5.98 11.05 -6.25
N ASP A 84 -5.95 9.81 -6.72
CA ASP A 84 -6.88 9.30 -7.75
C ASP A 84 -8.34 9.47 -7.28
N ARG A 85 -8.64 9.09 -6.03
CA ARG A 85 -9.97 9.28 -5.45
C ARG A 85 -10.38 10.75 -5.42
N ARG A 86 -9.45 11.65 -5.07
CA ARG A 86 -9.69 13.10 -5.02
C ARG A 86 -10.04 13.64 -6.41
N GLN A 87 -9.25 13.29 -7.42
CA GLN A 87 -9.47 13.72 -8.80
C GLN A 87 -10.79 13.21 -9.36
N LEU A 88 -11.11 11.93 -9.16
CA LEU A 88 -12.37 11.34 -9.59
C LEU A 88 -13.57 12.01 -8.92
N SER A 89 -13.45 12.38 -7.64
CA SER A 89 -14.51 13.09 -6.92
C SER A 89 -14.74 14.51 -7.47
N ILE A 90 -13.67 15.22 -7.82
CA ILE A 90 -13.75 16.56 -8.45
C ILE A 90 -14.42 16.45 -9.83
N GLN A 91 -14.02 15.48 -10.65
CA GLN A 91 -14.59 15.26 -11.98
C GLN A 91 -16.09 14.93 -11.91
N LEU A 92 -16.50 14.09 -10.94
CA LEU A 92 -17.90 13.80 -10.69
C LEU A 92 -18.69 15.04 -10.29
N GLU A 93 -18.13 15.91 -9.45
CA GLU A 93 -18.80 17.13 -9.03
C GLU A 93 -18.96 18.12 -10.20
N GLN A 94 -17.91 18.31 -10.99
CA GLN A 94 -17.96 19.13 -12.21
C GLN A 94 -19.00 18.62 -13.21
N LEU A 95 -19.13 17.30 -13.38
CA LEU A 95 -20.17 16.73 -14.24
C LEU A 95 -21.59 17.02 -13.70
N LYS A 96 -21.80 16.94 -12.39
CA LYS A 96 -23.10 17.28 -11.79
C LYS A 96 -23.44 18.76 -11.97
N GLU A 97 -22.47 19.66 -11.76
CA GLU A 97 -22.64 21.10 -11.95
C GLU A 97 -22.95 21.44 -13.41
N ASN A 98 -22.26 20.80 -14.35
CA ASN A 98 -22.53 20.97 -15.78
C ASN A 98 -23.90 20.42 -16.20
N GLU A 99 -24.34 19.29 -15.62
CA GLU A 99 -25.71 18.77 -15.82
C GLU A 99 -26.76 19.77 -15.29
N ALA A 100 -26.54 20.36 -14.12
CA ALA A 100 -27.45 21.32 -13.50
C ALA A 100 -27.50 22.68 -14.24
N ASN A 101 -26.37 23.12 -14.80
CA ASN A 101 -26.28 24.39 -15.53
C ASN A 101 -26.71 24.27 -17.01
N GLY A 102 -26.61 23.08 -17.60
CA GLY A 102 -27.04 22.79 -18.98
C GLY A 102 -28.52 22.43 -19.15
N THR A 103 -29.30 22.44 -18.07
CA THR A 103 -30.76 22.23 -18.09
C THR A 103 -31.58 23.53 -18.12
N ASN A 104 -30.93 24.70 -18.24
CA ASN A 104 -31.55 25.99 -18.59
C ASN A 104 -31.31 26.33 -20.07
#